data_AF-A0A2V8TA19-F1
#
_entry.id   AF-A0A2V8TA19-F1
#
_cell.length_a   1.000
_cell.length_b   1.000
_cell.length_c   1.000
_cell.angle_alpha   90.00
_cell.angle_beta   90.00
_cell.angle_gamma   90.00
#
_symmetry.space_group_name_H-M   'P 1'
#
loop_
_entity.id
_entity.type
_entity.pdbx_description
1 polymer ?
#
loop_
_entity_poly.entity_id
_entity_poly.type
_entity_poly.pdbx_seq_one_letter_code
_entity_poly.pdbx_strand_id
1 'polypeptide(L)'
;MHTGPVAGGGAEGEYTQGTLMFSEAIDAKVEILWKDRESKNAPSLVWIDGSRSRWRSPEGITLGSHLKMVERVNRRPFRMAGFGFDGSGTVIAWSGGRLAAPDGAGCRMRLSLDNRFETASVSKDPGAIRALSRQVMGDRQYFSSGHPAMQALDPQ
;
A
#
# COMPACT_ATOMS: atom_id res chain seq x y z
N MET A 1 -14.20 6.13 -18.91
CA MET A 1 -14.16 4.87 -18.13
C MET A 1 -14.59 3.74 -19.03
N HIS A 2 -14.02 2.56 -18.91
CA HIS A 2 -14.45 1.39 -19.69
C HIS A 2 -14.44 0.13 -18.83
N THR A 3 -15.23 -0.86 -19.22
CA THR A 3 -15.19 -2.19 -18.61
C THR A 3 -14.01 -2.96 -19.19
N GLY A 4 -13.19 -3.57 -18.34
CA GLY A 4 -11.99 -4.29 -18.77
C GLY A 4 -11.42 -5.19 -17.68
N PRO A 5 -10.35 -5.93 -17.98
CA PRO A 5 -9.63 -6.70 -16.97
C PRO A 5 -9.02 -5.75 -15.94
N VAL A 6 -9.23 -6.03 -14.65
CA VAL A 6 -8.58 -5.35 -13.53
C VAL A 6 -7.63 -6.32 -12.83
N ALA A 7 -6.46 -5.82 -12.43
CA ALA A 7 -5.47 -6.57 -11.66
C ALA A 7 -5.90 -6.71 -10.19
N GLY A 8 -6.60 -5.71 -9.67
CA GLY A 8 -7.16 -5.75 -8.33
C GLY A 8 -8.25 -6.81 -8.16
N GLY A 9 -7.96 -7.87 -7.38
CA GLY A 9 -8.96 -8.80 -6.85
C GLY A 9 -9.07 -10.18 -7.50
N GLY A 10 -8.14 -10.56 -8.40
CA GLY A 10 -7.96 -11.95 -8.83
C GLY A 10 -6.95 -12.71 -7.97
N ALA A 11 -6.93 -14.05 -8.07
CA ALA A 11 -5.77 -14.85 -7.66
C ALA A 11 -4.57 -14.49 -8.55
N GLU A 12 -3.34 -14.79 -8.13
CA GLU A 12 -2.15 -14.48 -8.93
C GLU A 12 -2.29 -15.00 -10.37
N GLY A 13 -2.25 -14.09 -11.35
CA GLY A 13 -2.42 -14.41 -12.78
C GLY A 13 -3.85 -14.38 -13.31
N GLU A 14 -4.88 -14.21 -12.47
CA GLU A 14 -6.27 -14.10 -12.90
C GLU A 14 -6.73 -12.64 -12.98
N TYR A 15 -7.26 -12.24 -14.14
CA TYR A 15 -7.92 -10.95 -14.29
C TYR A 15 -9.42 -11.10 -14.06
N THR A 16 -9.98 -10.24 -13.22
CA THR A 16 -11.45 -10.15 -13.10
C THR A 16 -11.96 -8.98 -13.92
N GLN A 17 -13.17 -9.11 -14.50
CA GLN A 17 -13.81 -8.00 -15.18
C GLN A 17 -14.24 -6.93 -14.17
N GLY A 18 -13.75 -5.70 -14.38
CA GLY A 18 -14.04 -4.55 -13.54
C GLY A 18 -14.19 -3.28 -14.37
N THR A 19 -14.08 -2.12 -13.71
CA THR A 19 -14.10 -0.81 -14.37
C THR A 19 -12.74 -0.15 -14.25
N LEU A 20 -12.20 0.28 -15.39
CA LEU A 20 -11.00 1.11 -15.48
C LEU A 20 -11.44 2.57 -15.67
N MET A 21 -11.12 3.41 -14.69
CA MET A 21 -11.31 4.85 -14.76
C MET A 21 -9.98 5.53 -15.06
N PHE A 22 -10.00 6.49 -15.99
CA PHE A 22 -8.82 7.24 -16.43
C PHE A 22 -7.63 6.35 -16.85
N SER A 23 -7.90 5.24 -17.55
CA SER A 23 -6.89 4.24 -17.94
C SER A 23 -5.68 4.82 -18.67
N GLU A 24 -5.90 5.86 -19.49
CA GLU A 24 -4.85 6.52 -20.27
C GLU A 24 -4.03 7.54 -19.47
N ALA A 25 -4.50 7.92 -18.27
CA ALA A 25 -3.86 8.92 -17.43
C ALA A 25 -3.00 8.25 -16.35
N ILE A 26 -1.68 8.36 -16.52
CA ILE A 26 -0.67 7.72 -15.66
C ILE A 26 -0.82 8.07 -14.18
N ASP A 27 -1.31 9.27 -13.85
CA ASP A 27 -1.45 9.76 -12.47
C ASP A 27 -2.87 9.65 -11.93
N ALA A 28 -3.80 9.04 -12.66
CA ALA A 28 -5.22 9.07 -12.33
C ALA A 28 -5.93 7.73 -12.46
N LYS A 29 -5.26 6.71 -12.98
CA LYS A 29 -5.81 5.37 -13.14
C LYS A 29 -6.39 4.85 -11.83
N VAL A 30 -7.62 4.35 -11.90
CA VAL A 30 -8.29 3.63 -10.80
C VAL A 30 -8.95 2.39 -11.37
N GLU A 31 -8.76 1.27 -10.70
CA GLU A 31 -9.47 0.04 -11.01
C GLU A 31 -10.54 -0.21 -9.96
N ILE A 32 -11.76 -0.51 -10.40
CA ILE A 32 -12.87 -0.83 -9.50
C ILE A 32 -13.35 -2.24 -9.82
N LEU A 33 -13.36 -3.07 -8.78
CA LEU A 33 -14.10 -4.32 -8.76
C LEU A 33 -15.45 -4.09 -8.07
N TRP A 34 -16.51 -4.65 -8.65
CA TRP A 34 -17.87 -4.51 -8.16
C TRP A 34 -18.36 -5.80 -7.50
N LYS A 35 -19.19 -5.68 -6.45
CA LYS A 35 -19.93 -6.83 -5.91
C LYS A 35 -21.00 -7.29 -6.89
N ASP A 36 -21.77 -6.35 -7.44
CA ASP A 36 -22.67 -6.58 -8.55
C ASP A 36 -22.02 -6.07 -9.84
N ARG A 37 -21.62 -7.01 -10.71
CA ARG A 37 -20.91 -6.71 -11.96
C ARG A 37 -21.83 -6.15 -13.05
N GLU A 38 -23.11 -6.51 -13.05
CA GLU A 38 -24.06 -6.10 -14.08
C GLU A 38 -24.51 -4.66 -13.84
N SER A 39 -25.01 -4.39 -12.64
CA SER A 39 -25.48 -3.04 -12.28
C SER A 39 -24.33 -2.10 -11.90
N LYS A 40 -23.10 -2.62 -11.77
CA LYS A 40 -21.92 -1.88 -11.28
C LYS A 40 -22.24 -1.16 -9.98
N ASN A 41 -22.82 -1.90 -9.04
CA ASN A 41 -23.22 -1.41 -7.73
C ASN A 41 -22.33 -2.02 -6.63
N ALA A 42 -22.15 -1.26 -5.56
CA ALA A 42 -21.37 -1.60 -4.37
C ALA A 42 -19.93 -2.08 -4.70
N PRO A 43 -18.95 -1.17 -4.79
CA PRO A 43 -17.55 -1.55 -5.00
C PRO A 43 -17.10 -2.59 -3.95
N SER A 44 -16.47 -3.67 -4.41
CA SER A 44 -15.80 -4.64 -3.55
C SER A 44 -14.34 -4.25 -3.31
N LEU A 45 -13.68 -3.66 -4.31
CA LEU A 45 -12.31 -3.16 -4.24
C LEU A 45 -12.16 -1.93 -5.11
N VAL A 46 -11.45 -0.93 -4.59
CA VAL A 46 -10.90 0.18 -5.36
C VAL A 46 -9.38 0.07 -5.26
N TRP A 47 -8.73 -0.11 -6.41
CA TRP A 47 -7.29 -0.33 -6.52
C TRP A 47 -6.64 0.85 -7.22
N ILE A 48 -5.58 1.37 -6.62
CA ILE A 48 -4.79 2.49 -7.12
C ILE A 48 -3.34 2.05 -7.03
N ASP A 49 -2.68 1.97 -8.18
CA ASP A 49 -1.28 1.59 -8.32
C ASP A 49 -0.54 2.48 -9.33
N GLY A 50 0.76 2.24 -9.48
CA GLY A 50 1.64 2.99 -10.37
C GLY A 50 2.70 3.80 -9.62
N SER A 51 3.41 4.64 -10.34
CA SER A 51 4.51 5.44 -9.79
C SER A 51 4.06 6.77 -9.17
N ARG A 52 2.84 7.22 -9.47
CA ARG A 52 2.25 8.47 -8.94
C ARG A 52 0.74 8.41 -9.01
N SER A 53 0.08 9.16 -8.14
CA SER A 53 -1.37 9.33 -8.20
C SER A 53 -1.77 10.72 -7.72
N ARG A 54 -2.78 11.31 -8.35
CA ARG A 54 -3.46 12.52 -7.85
C ARG A 54 -4.51 12.20 -6.79
N TRP A 55 -4.86 10.92 -6.63
CA TRP A 55 -5.78 10.47 -5.60
C TRP A 55 -5.10 10.46 -4.25
N ARG A 56 -5.84 10.90 -3.24
CA ARG A 56 -5.39 10.91 -1.85
C ARG A 56 -6.53 10.51 -0.92
N SER A 57 -6.21 9.82 0.16
CA SER A 57 -7.17 9.56 1.23
C SER A 57 -7.62 10.88 1.89
N PRO A 58 -8.74 10.90 2.62
CA PRO A 58 -9.15 12.06 3.41
C PRO A 58 -8.07 12.54 4.39
N GLU A 59 -7.23 11.62 4.87
CA GLU A 59 -6.10 11.89 5.75
C GLU A 59 -4.82 12.31 5.01
N GLY A 60 -4.85 12.35 3.68
CA GLY A 60 -3.76 12.83 2.84
C GLY A 60 -2.77 11.76 2.38
N ILE A 61 -3.06 10.46 2.57
CA ILE A 61 -2.19 9.38 2.07
C ILE A 61 -2.35 9.26 0.56
N THR A 62 -1.23 9.20 -0.16
CA THR A 62 -1.16 8.99 -1.62
C THR A 62 0.01 8.06 -1.98
N LEU A 63 0.11 7.63 -3.24
CA LEU A 63 1.27 6.87 -3.71
C LEU A 63 2.56 7.67 -3.53
N GLY A 64 3.60 7.05 -2.97
CA GLY A 64 4.84 7.71 -2.54
C GLY A 64 4.80 8.29 -1.12
N SER A 65 3.76 8.00 -0.34
CA SER A 65 3.74 8.36 1.08
C SER A 65 4.70 7.52 1.89
N HIS A 66 5.70 8.15 2.48
CA HIS A 66 6.66 7.50 3.36
C HIS A 66 6.02 6.87 4.62
N LEU A 67 6.62 5.78 5.10
CA LEU A 67 6.26 5.07 6.31
C LEU A 67 6.07 6.01 7.51
N LYS A 68 7.00 6.95 7.73
CA LYS A 68 6.89 7.92 8.82
C LYS A 68 5.69 8.85 8.68
N MET A 69 5.34 9.23 7.45
CA MET A 69 4.14 10.03 7.21
C MET A 69 2.89 9.22 7.59
N VAL A 70 2.80 8.00 7.08
CA VAL A 70 1.69 7.09 7.36
C VAL A 70 1.57 6.84 8.86
N GLU A 71 2.68 6.65 9.57
CA GLU A 71 2.70 6.48 11.03
C GLU A 71 2.21 7.73 11.77
N ARG A 72 2.63 8.94 11.34
CA ARG A 72 2.13 10.21 11.90
C ARG A 72 0.62 10.35 11.70
N VAL A 73 0.10 9.99 10.53
CA VAL A 73 -1.35 10.00 10.25
C VAL A 73 -2.08 8.95 11.09
N ASN A 74 -1.52 7.75 11.21
CA ASN A 74 -2.06 6.68 12.05
C ASN A 74 -1.98 7.00 13.55
N ARG A 75 -1.15 7.98 13.94
CA ARG A 75 -0.87 8.42 15.31
C ARG A 75 -0.16 7.37 16.18
N ARG A 76 0.21 6.23 15.60
CA ARG A 76 0.81 5.07 16.30
C ARG A 76 1.57 4.21 15.30
N PRO A 77 2.62 3.49 15.73
CA PRO A 77 3.21 2.44 14.90
C PRO A 77 2.18 1.38 14.50
N PHE A 78 2.26 0.92 13.24
CA PHE A 78 1.44 -0.14 12.68
C PHE A 78 2.29 -1.40 12.44
N ARG A 79 1.66 -2.52 12.06
CA ARG A 79 2.36 -3.75 11.67
C ARG A 79 2.30 -3.96 10.17
N MET A 80 3.39 -4.42 9.59
CA MET A 80 3.52 -4.72 8.16
C MET A 80 4.36 -5.96 7.90
N ALA A 81 4.18 -6.55 6.73
CA ALA A 81 5.10 -7.54 6.17
C ALA A 81 6.51 -6.95 6.02
N GLY A 82 7.53 -7.81 6.11
CA GLY A 82 8.90 -7.48 5.70
C GLY A 82 9.03 -7.28 4.19
N PHE A 83 10.26 -7.31 3.69
CA PHE A 83 10.57 -7.13 2.28
C PHE A 83 11.23 -8.36 1.63
N GLY A 84 11.26 -8.41 0.30
CA GLY A 84 11.98 -9.44 -0.47
C GLY A 84 11.18 -10.71 -0.78
N PHE A 85 9.86 -10.64 -0.67
CA PHE A 85 8.93 -11.73 -1.03
C PHE A 85 7.61 -11.16 -1.58
N ASP A 86 6.76 -12.03 -2.13
CA ASP A 86 5.47 -11.60 -2.67
C ASP A 86 4.54 -11.09 -1.56
N GLY A 87 3.97 -9.89 -1.74
CA GLY A 87 3.19 -9.22 -0.70
C GLY A 87 4.04 -8.47 0.34
N SER A 88 5.33 -8.27 0.08
CA SER A 88 6.22 -7.40 0.86
C SER A 88 5.60 -6.06 1.19
N GLY A 89 5.90 -5.53 2.37
CA GLY A 89 5.52 -4.18 2.79
C GLY A 89 4.02 -3.95 3.01
N THR A 90 3.19 -4.98 2.82
CA THR A 90 1.75 -4.90 3.09
C THR A 90 1.49 -4.58 4.56
N VAL A 91 0.70 -3.55 4.83
CA VAL A 91 0.19 -3.25 6.17
C VAL A 91 -0.83 -4.31 6.58
N ILE A 92 -0.51 -5.03 7.66
CA ILE A 92 -1.35 -6.13 8.15
C ILE A 92 -2.22 -5.72 9.34
N ALA A 93 -1.84 -4.68 10.09
CA ALA A 93 -2.65 -4.15 11.17
C ALA A 93 -2.30 -2.69 11.50
N TRP A 94 -3.30 -1.84 11.65
CA TRP A 94 -3.15 -0.45 12.10
C TRP A 94 -2.91 -0.32 13.61
N SER A 95 -2.91 -1.44 14.35
CA SER A 95 -2.58 -1.53 15.78
C SER A 95 -3.37 -0.57 16.68
N GLY A 96 -4.67 -0.39 16.39
CA GLY A 96 -5.54 0.55 17.10
C GLY A 96 -5.16 2.02 16.89
N GLY A 97 -4.53 2.34 15.76
CA GLY A 97 -4.30 3.70 15.31
C GLY A 97 -5.49 4.28 14.53
N ARG A 98 -5.39 5.56 14.18
CA ARG A 98 -6.46 6.34 13.54
C ARG A 98 -6.93 5.77 12.20
N LEU A 99 -6.06 5.06 11.48
CA LEU A 99 -6.38 4.48 10.17
C LEU A 99 -7.09 3.12 10.29
N ALA A 100 -7.26 2.59 11.50
CA ALA A 100 -8.08 1.41 11.71
C ALA A 100 -9.53 1.76 11.39
N ALA A 101 -10.09 1.10 10.37
CA ALA A 101 -11.52 1.24 10.08
C ALA A 101 -12.33 0.74 11.29
N PRO A 102 -13.38 1.46 11.73
CA PRO A 102 -14.31 0.96 12.73
C PRO A 102 -14.91 -0.38 12.31
N ASP A 103 -15.32 -1.19 13.28
CA ASP A 103 -16.05 -2.42 12.98
C ASP A 103 -17.31 -2.10 12.17
N GLY A 104 -17.52 -2.83 11.07
CA GLY A 104 -18.67 -2.62 10.19
C GLY A 104 -18.57 -1.41 9.23
N ALA A 105 -17.46 -0.66 9.20
CA ALA A 105 -17.31 0.56 8.38
C ALA A 105 -17.40 0.40 6.85
N GLY A 106 -17.71 -0.79 6.32
CA GLY A 106 -17.98 -1.05 4.90
C GLY A 106 -16.77 -0.98 3.96
N CYS A 107 -15.78 -0.14 4.26
CA CYS A 107 -14.54 0.05 3.50
C CYS A 107 -13.34 0.03 4.46
N ARG A 108 -12.30 -0.74 4.10
CA ARG A 108 -11.05 -0.81 4.85
C ARG A 108 -9.89 -0.47 3.92
N MET A 109 -9.05 0.46 4.34
CA MET A 109 -7.83 0.80 3.62
C MET A 109 -6.81 -0.36 3.72
N ARG A 110 -6.32 -0.77 2.56
CA ARG A 110 -5.12 -1.61 2.41
C ARG A 110 -4.02 -0.74 1.84
N LEU A 111 -2.81 -0.89 2.36
CA LEU A 111 -1.63 -0.14 1.96
C LEU A 111 -0.47 -1.12 1.86
N SER A 112 0.37 -0.94 0.85
CA SER A 112 1.69 -1.57 0.80
C SER A 112 2.73 -0.48 0.58
N LEU A 113 3.89 -0.67 1.20
CA LEU A 113 5.07 0.19 1.06
C LEU A 113 6.14 -0.61 0.31
N ASP A 114 6.79 -0.01 -0.68
CA ASP A 114 7.87 -0.60 -1.45
C ASP A 114 9.23 -0.40 -0.76
N ASN A 115 10.17 -1.29 -1.04
CA ASN A 115 11.55 -1.25 -0.53
C ASN A 115 12.45 -0.31 -1.34
N ARG A 116 11.88 0.65 -2.07
CA ARG A 116 12.62 1.67 -2.81
C ARG A 116 13.27 2.66 -1.85
N PHE A 117 14.33 2.20 -1.20
CA PHE A 117 15.14 2.97 -0.26
C PHE A 117 15.94 4.10 -0.95
N GLU A 118 15.78 4.27 -2.26
CA GLU A 118 16.50 5.23 -3.12
C GLU A 118 16.33 6.70 -2.72
N THR A 119 15.31 7.03 -1.93
CA THR A 119 15.02 8.41 -1.49
C THR A 119 14.99 8.56 0.04
N ALA A 120 15.28 7.49 0.78
CA ALA A 120 15.30 7.52 2.22
C ALA A 120 16.45 8.40 2.72
N SER A 121 16.22 9.18 3.77
CA SER A 121 17.17 10.09 4.41
C SER A 121 18.35 9.38 5.11
N VAL A 122 18.78 8.23 4.62
CA VAL A 122 19.52 7.19 5.35
C VAL A 122 20.83 6.94 4.66
N SER A 123 21.73 7.90 4.83
CA SER A 123 23.12 7.76 4.40
C SER A 123 23.31 7.61 2.89
N LYS A 124 24.36 8.23 2.35
CA LYS A 124 24.81 7.91 1.00
C LYS A 124 25.62 6.61 0.94
N ASP A 125 25.84 5.94 2.08
CA ASP A 125 26.59 4.69 2.19
C ASP A 125 25.71 3.47 1.84
N PRO A 126 25.96 2.80 0.70
CA PRO A 126 25.23 1.60 0.31
C PRO A 126 25.45 0.43 1.29
N GLY A 127 26.57 0.39 2.02
CA GLY A 127 26.86 -0.63 3.03
C GLY A 127 25.89 -0.57 4.20
N ALA A 128 25.70 0.63 4.76
CA ALA A 128 24.72 0.90 5.82
C ALA A 128 23.29 0.57 5.39
N ILE A 129 22.87 0.98 4.18
CA ILE A 129 21.53 0.66 3.65
C ILE A 129 21.33 -0.85 3.60
N ARG A 130 22.27 -1.61 3.01
CA ARG A 130 22.18 -3.08 2.97
C ARG A 130 22.11 -3.72 4.35
N ALA A 131 22.85 -3.19 5.33
CA ALA A 131 22.83 -3.70 6.70
C ALA A 131 21.49 -3.50 7.39
N LEU A 132 20.83 -2.36 7.15
CA LEU A 132 19.49 -2.07 7.65
C LEU A 132 18.44 -2.91 6.91
N SER A 133 18.50 -3.00 5.58
CA SER A 133 17.53 -3.76 4.79
C SER A 133 17.49 -5.22 5.24
N ARG A 134 18.64 -5.86 5.47
CA ARG A 134 18.69 -7.26 5.96
C ARG A 134 17.90 -7.51 7.25
N GLN A 135 17.70 -6.50 8.09
CA GLN A 135 16.95 -6.65 9.36
C GLN A 135 15.44 -6.73 9.14
N VAL A 136 14.95 -6.29 7.99
CA VAL A 136 13.51 -6.18 7.67
C VAL A 136 13.13 -6.99 6.43
N MET A 137 13.97 -7.94 6.03
CA MET A 137 13.74 -8.84 4.91
C MET A 137 13.18 -10.19 5.39
N GLY A 138 12.40 -10.85 4.53
CA GLY A 138 11.85 -12.18 4.75
C GLY A 138 10.35 -12.19 5.11
N ASP A 139 9.76 -13.37 4.95
CA ASP A 139 8.33 -13.67 5.02
C ASP A 139 7.85 -14.12 6.41
N ARG A 140 8.77 -14.51 7.30
CA ARG A 140 8.44 -15.17 8.58
C ARG A 140 8.01 -14.23 9.71
N GLN A 141 8.15 -12.92 9.54
CA GLN A 141 7.88 -11.95 10.60
C GLN A 141 7.12 -10.73 10.08
N TYR A 142 6.12 -10.30 10.86
CA TYR A 142 5.54 -8.97 10.71
C TYR A 142 6.29 -8.00 11.59
N PHE A 143 6.74 -6.91 11.00
CA PHE A 143 7.51 -5.86 11.66
C PHE A 143 6.60 -4.76 12.15
N SER A 144 6.98 -4.13 13.27
CA SER A 144 6.42 -2.82 13.61
C SER A 144 7.02 -1.77 12.68
N SER A 145 6.22 -0.82 12.22
CA SER A 145 6.72 0.38 11.52
C SER A 145 7.72 1.15 12.38
N GLY A 146 7.61 1.07 13.72
CA GLY A 146 8.55 1.67 14.67
C GLY A 146 9.88 0.92 14.82
N HIS A 147 10.11 -0.19 14.12
CA HIS A 147 11.39 -0.90 14.15
C HIS A 147 12.53 0.04 13.71
N PRO A 148 13.70 0.08 14.39
CA PRO A 148 14.76 1.03 14.06
C PRO A 148 15.20 1.01 12.59
N ALA A 149 15.28 -0.17 11.97
CA ALA A 149 15.58 -0.26 10.54
C ALA A 149 14.44 0.23 9.64
N MET A 150 13.16 0.03 10.00
CA MET A 150 12.02 0.60 9.25
C MET A 150 12.02 2.13 9.34
N GLN A 151 12.27 2.65 10.54
CA GLN A 151 12.35 4.09 10.80
C GLN A 151 13.57 4.71 10.15
N ALA A 152 14.70 4.00 10.08
CA ALA A 152 15.81 4.45 9.27
C ALA A 152 15.34 4.49 7.82
N LEU A 153 15.12 3.32 7.21
CA LEU A 153 14.86 3.12 5.77
C LEU A 153 13.66 3.86 5.20
N ASP A 154 12.67 4.23 6.02
CA ASP A 154 11.49 5.05 5.67
C ASP A 154 10.86 4.71 4.29
N PRO A 155 10.42 3.45 4.09
CA PRO A 155 9.90 2.93 2.82
C PRO A 155 8.63 3.67 2.35
N GLN A 156 8.26 3.55 1.07
CA GLN A 156 7.20 4.34 0.40
C GLN A 156 6.24 3.49 -0.41
#